data_AF-A0A1C5AM88-F1
#
_entry.id   AF-A0A1C5AM88-F1
#
_cell.length_a   1.000
_cell.length_b   1.000
_cell.length_c   1.000
_cell.angle_alpha   90.00
_cell.angle_beta   90.00
_cell.angle_gamma   90.00
#
_symmetry.space_group_name_H-M   'P 1'
#
loop_
_entity.id
_entity.type
_entity.pdbx_description
1 polymer ?
#
loop_
_entity_poly.entity_id
_entity_poly.type
_entity_poly.pdbx_seq_one_letter_code
_entity_poly.pdbx_strand_id
1 'polypeptide(L)'
;MTEEAATTPEPWSPAHHPEAIAVSEAQWWVWTLRLCAHRLDEQELGLWLPDPRQVDARQFVVALRQVEYATRLMLKGTLLDGCPAARSELETARQRFLAKVPGVIAARDILIHFHDYALGEGNRQNKQKQRDGAAAAARDHWGGGYNPATGEFRLGPHRINIKLALEEAEVLFDAIYMAAKAFDDYQAAQREASTS
;
A
#
# COMPACT_ATOMS: atom_id res chain seq x y z
N MET A 1 -12.63 -49.28 -25.96
CA MET A 1 -12.19 -48.84 -24.62
C MET A 1 -11.31 -47.63 -24.82
N THR A 2 -11.90 -46.44 -24.74
CA THR A 2 -11.16 -45.17 -24.72
C THR A 2 -10.76 -44.93 -23.28
N GLU A 3 -9.47 -45.09 -23.02
CA GLU A 3 -8.83 -44.76 -21.75
C GLU A 3 -8.92 -43.24 -21.59
N GLU A 4 -9.76 -42.81 -20.66
CA GLU A 4 -9.93 -41.41 -20.31
C GLU A 4 -8.62 -40.97 -19.64
N ALA A 5 -7.80 -40.21 -20.38
CA ALA A 5 -6.53 -39.73 -19.89
C ALA A 5 -6.78 -38.88 -18.63
N ALA A 6 -6.38 -39.41 -17.47
CA ALA A 6 -6.44 -38.71 -16.21
C ALA A 6 -5.68 -37.39 -16.35
N THR A 7 -6.40 -36.27 -16.35
CA THR A 7 -5.83 -34.93 -16.36
C THR A 7 -5.06 -34.75 -15.06
N THR A 8 -3.73 -34.77 -15.15
CA THR A 8 -2.87 -34.38 -14.02
C THR A 8 -3.28 -33.00 -13.55
N PRO A 9 -3.56 -32.79 -12.24
CA PRO A 9 -3.91 -31.48 -11.72
C PRO A 9 -2.81 -30.48 -12.07
N GLU A 10 -3.20 -29.31 -12.55
CA GLU A 10 -2.26 -28.23 -12.83
C GLU A 10 -1.49 -27.88 -11.54
N PRO A 11 -0.15 -27.77 -11.61
CA PRO A 11 0.64 -27.47 -10.43
C PRO A 11 0.27 -26.10 -9.86
N TRP A 12 0.18 -26.01 -8.53
CA TRP A 12 -0.13 -24.76 -7.82
C TRP A 12 0.87 -23.66 -8.22
N SER A 13 0.35 -22.50 -8.62
CA SER A 13 1.17 -21.33 -8.98
C SER A 13 0.53 -20.06 -8.43
N PRO A 14 1.30 -19.14 -7.81
CA PRO A 14 0.79 -17.85 -7.33
C PRO A 14 0.05 -17.06 -8.40
N ALA A 15 0.39 -17.25 -9.68
CA ALA A 15 -0.27 -16.61 -10.81
C ALA A 15 -1.79 -16.91 -10.90
N HIS A 16 -2.26 -18.01 -10.29
CA HIS A 16 -3.67 -18.38 -10.22
C HIS A 16 -4.32 -18.00 -8.89
N HIS A 17 -3.56 -17.41 -7.95
CA HIS A 17 -3.97 -17.11 -6.58
C HIS A 17 -3.73 -15.63 -6.23
N PRO A 18 -4.46 -14.70 -6.86
CA PRO A 18 -4.33 -13.27 -6.59
C PRO A 18 -4.55 -12.89 -5.11
N GLU A 19 -5.35 -13.66 -4.37
CA GLU A 19 -5.53 -13.55 -2.91
C GLU A 19 -4.22 -13.80 -2.16
N ALA A 20 -3.46 -14.84 -2.53
CA ALA A 20 -2.19 -15.18 -1.91
C ALA A 20 -1.10 -14.16 -2.26
N ILE A 21 -1.14 -13.61 -3.48
CA ILE A 21 -0.27 -12.49 -3.87
C ILE A 21 -0.60 -11.26 -3.02
N ALA A 22 -1.87 -10.91 -2.84
CA ALA A 22 -2.26 -9.75 -2.04
C ALA A 22 -1.76 -9.86 -0.59
N VAL A 23 -1.89 -11.03 0.05
CA VAL A 23 -1.40 -11.25 1.42
C VAL A 23 0.13 -11.17 1.48
N SER A 24 0.83 -11.87 0.59
CA SER A 24 2.29 -11.94 0.63
C SER A 24 2.94 -10.60 0.32
N GLU A 25 2.45 -9.87 -0.68
CA GLU A 25 2.90 -8.50 -0.97
C GLU A 25 2.64 -7.58 0.23
N ALA A 26 1.42 -7.58 0.79
CA ALA A 26 1.11 -6.75 1.94
C ALA A 26 2.04 -7.03 3.14
N GLN A 27 2.38 -8.30 3.39
CA GLN A 27 3.30 -8.69 4.45
C GLN A 27 4.71 -8.11 4.24
N TRP A 28 5.27 -8.23 3.03
CA TRP A 28 6.58 -7.65 2.71
C TRP A 28 6.60 -6.13 2.88
N TRP A 29 5.51 -5.46 2.51
CA TRP A 29 5.40 -4.01 2.68
C TRP A 29 5.22 -3.60 4.15
N VAL A 30 4.49 -4.35 4.97
CA VAL A 30 4.42 -4.11 6.43
C VAL A 30 5.79 -4.32 7.09
N TRP A 31 6.54 -5.35 6.72
CA TRP A 31 7.91 -5.53 7.22
C TRP A 31 8.83 -4.40 6.80
N THR A 32 8.67 -3.88 5.57
CA THR A 32 9.39 -2.68 5.12
C THR A 32 9.04 -1.48 5.99
N LEU A 33 7.76 -1.26 6.31
CA LEU A 33 7.33 -0.19 7.20
C LEU A 33 7.96 -0.31 8.59
N ARG A 34 7.92 -1.51 9.19
CA ARG A 34 8.55 -1.79 10.50
C ARG A 34 10.04 -1.49 10.48
N LEU A 35 10.74 -1.95 9.44
CA LEU A 35 12.18 -1.74 9.30
C LEU A 35 12.52 -0.25 9.15
N CYS A 36 11.77 0.49 8.32
CA CYS A 36 11.95 1.93 8.17
C CYS A 36 11.65 2.66 9.49
N ALA A 37 10.53 2.36 10.17
CA ALA A 37 10.20 2.96 11.47
C ALA A 37 11.30 2.75 12.52
N HIS A 38 11.79 1.51 12.65
CA HIS A 38 12.88 1.19 13.55
C HIS A 38 14.16 1.98 13.24
N ARG A 39 14.53 2.08 11.95
CA ARG A 39 15.71 2.86 11.53
C ARG A 39 15.55 4.36 11.74
N LEU A 40 14.32 4.88 11.68
CA LEU A 40 14.04 6.28 11.98
C LEU A 40 14.31 6.62 13.45
N ASP A 41 14.08 5.66 14.35
CA ASP A 41 14.27 5.81 15.80
C ASP A 41 15.73 5.61 16.24
N GLU A 42 16.49 4.72 15.59
CA GLU A 42 17.82 4.29 16.05
C GLU A 42 19.03 4.97 15.36
N GLN A 43 18.83 5.71 14.27
CA GLN A 43 19.96 6.24 13.49
C GLN A 43 20.65 7.44 14.17
N GLU A 44 21.92 7.25 14.55
CA GLU A 44 22.85 8.34 14.84
C GLU A 44 23.24 9.08 13.55
N LEU A 45 23.33 10.41 13.62
CA LEU A 45 23.71 11.24 12.50
C LEU A 45 25.19 10.98 12.13
N GLY A 46 25.42 10.28 11.03
CA GLY A 46 26.75 10.13 10.44
C GLY A 46 27.29 11.48 9.93
N LEU A 47 28.51 11.83 10.33
CA LEU A 47 29.16 13.15 10.13
C LEU A 47 29.32 13.63 8.66
N TRP A 48 28.97 12.83 7.65
CA TRP A 48 29.30 13.11 6.24
C TRP A 48 28.23 12.70 5.20
N LEU A 49 27.09 12.16 5.62
CA LEU A 49 25.99 11.77 4.71
C LEU A 49 24.73 12.61 5.00
N PRO A 50 23.86 12.84 4.00
CA PRO A 50 22.52 13.36 4.28
C PRO A 50 21.82 12.47 5.29
N ASP A 51 21.09 13.08 6.23
CA ASP A 51 20.38 12.40 7.33
C ASP A 51 19.66 11.14 6.82
N PRO A 52 20.12 9.92 7.16
CA PRO A 52 19.64 8.69 6.55
C PRO A 52 18.15 8.45 6.84
N ARG A 53 17.63 9.04 7.92
CA ARG A 53 16.21 9.06 8.27
C ARG A 53 15.33 9.66 7.18
N GLN A 54 15.87 10.58 6.36
CA GLN A 54 15.12 11.15 5.23
C GLN A 54 14.88 10.11 4.13
N VAL A 55 15.82 9.19 3.93
CA VAL A 55 15.67 8.09 2.96
C VAL A 55 14.64 7.10 3.47
N ASP A 56 14.79 6.66 4.72
CA ASP A 56 13.86 5.71 5.34
C ASP A 56 12.43 6.26 5.41
N ALA A 57 12.24 7.55 5.72
CA ALA A 57 10.90 8.16 5.76
C ALA A 57 10.24 8.24 4.37
N ARG A 58 11.01 8.49 3.30
CA ARG A 58 10.47 8.45 1.93
C ARG A 58 10.09 7.04 1.52
N GLN A 59 10.94 6.05 1.83
CA GLN A 59 10.64 4.65 1.58
C GLN A 59 9.41 4.17 2.38
N PHE A 60 9.26 4.65 3.61
CA PHE A 60 8.09 4.39 4.45
C PHE A 60 6.79 4.85 3.75
N VAL A 61 6.76 6.07 3.19
CA VAL A 61 5.59 6.57 2.45
C VAL A 61 5.28 5.73 1.21
N VAL A 62 6.31 5.28 0.49
CA VAL A 62 6.12 4.37 -0.64
C VAL A 62 5.52 3.05 -0.17
N ALA A 63 6.05 2.45 0.89
CA ALA A 63 5.58 1.18 1.43
C ALA A 63 4.12 1.26 1.93
N LEU A 64 3.71 2.36 2.58
CA LEU A 64 2.31 2.58 3.00
C LEU A 64 1.34 2.47 1.83
N ARG A 65 1.73 3.04 0.68
CA ARG A 65 0.91 2.98 -0.53
C ARG A 65 0.84 1.58 -1.11
N GLN A 66 1.89 0.77 -0.96
CA GLN A 66 1.89 -0.60 -1.45
C GLN A 66 0.98 -1.52 -0.62
N VAL A 67 0.90 -1.32 0.71
CA VAL A 67 -0.11 -2.01 1.54
C VAL A 67 -1.52 -1.69 1.06
N GLU A 68 -1.80 -0.42 0.74
CA GLU A 68 -3.08 -0.02 0.17
C GLU A 68 -3.34 -0.65 -1.21
N TYR A 69 -2.31 -0.77 -2.07
CA TYR A 69 -2.46 -1.43 -3.36
C TYR A 69 -2.77 -2.92 -3.23
N ALA A 70 -2.15 -3.62 -2.28
CA ALA A 70 -2.48 -5.01 -1.98
C ALA A 70 -3.95 -5.16 -1.55
N THR A 71 -4.47 -4.21 -0.76
CA THR A 71 -5.91 -4.17 -0.45
C THR A 71 -6.77 -4.02 -1.71
N ARG A 72 -6.37 -3.14 -2.63
CA ARG A 72 -7.09 -2.95 -3.89
C ARG A 72 -7.07 -4.19 -4.77
N LEU A 73 -5.97 -4.95 -4.75
CA LEU A 73 -5.87 -6.23 -5.45
C LEU A 73 -6.90 -7.22 -4.90
N MET A 74 -6.96 -7.38 -3.59
CA MET A 74 -7.93 -8.25 -2.90
C MET A 74 -9.39 -7.85 -3.18
N LEU A 75 -9.68 -6.54 -3.28
CA LEU A 75 -11.03 -6.05 -3.59
C LEU A 75 -11.39 -6.10 -5.08
N LYS A 76 -10.43 -6.36 -5.97
CA LYS A 76 -10.63 -6.23 -7.41
C LYS A 76 -11.38 -7.42 -7.99
N GLY A 77 -12.33 -7.12 -8.90
CA GLY A 77 -13.05 -8.14 -9.64
C GLY A 77 -13.96 -8.98 -8.74
N THR A 78 -14.07 -10.26 -9.06
CA THR A 78 -15.02 -11.20 -8.46
C THR A 78 -14.46 -12.01 -7.29
N LEU A 79 -13.23 -11.70 -6.85
CA LEU A 79 -12.48 -12.50 -5.87
C LEU A 79 -13.30 -12.78 -4.60
N LEU A 80 -13.92 -11.75 -4.04
CA LEU A 80 -14.69 -11.84 -2.80
C LEU A 80 -16.22 -11.90 -3.02
N ASP A 81 -16.69 -12.30 -4.22
CA ASP A 81 -18.14 -12.33 -4.49
C ASP A 81 -18.87 -13.39 -3.66
N GLY A 82 -18.19 -14.51 -3.37
CA GLY A 82 -18.68 -15.52 -2.42
C GLY A 82 -18.53 -15.13 -0.95
N CYS A 83 -17.86 -14.00 -0.66
CA CYS A 83 -17.49 -13.56 0.69
C CYS A 83 -17.89 -12.08 0.95
N PRO A 84 -19.19 -11.72 0.85
CA PRO A 84 -19.61 -10.32 0.92
C PRO A 84 -19.31 -9.63 2.25
N ALA A 85 -19.35 -10.37 3.37
CA ALA A 85 -18.97 -9.83 4.68
C ALA A 85 -17.48 -9.44 4.72
N ALA A 86 -16.60 -10.34 4.27
CA ALA A 86 -15.17 -10.07 4.19
C ALA A 86 -14.84 -8.90 3.26
N ARG A 87 -15.55 -8.78 2.13
CA ARG A 87 -15.44 -7.61 1.23
C ARG A 87 -15.77 -6.31 1.97
N SER A 88 -16.90 -6.27 2.69
CA SER A 88 -17.34 -5.07 3.42
C SER A 88 -16.39 -4.68 4.55
N GLU A 89 -15.88 -5.66 5.29
CA GLU A 89 -14.88 -5.44 6.36
C GLU A 89 -13.58 -4.86 5.80
N LEU A 90 -13.08 -5.43 4.68
CA LEU A 90 -11.87 -4.95 4.03
C LEU A 90 -12.03 -3.54 3.45
N GLU A 91 -13.18 -3.23 2.86
CA GLU A 91 -13.50 -1.87 2.39
C GLU A 91 -13.53 -0.86 3.55
N THR A 92 -14.11 -1.25 4.68
CA THR A 92 -14.18 -0.44 5.90
C THR A 92 -12.77 -0.18 6.46
N ALA A 93 -11.93 -1.22 6.55
CA ALA A 93 -10.55 -1.10 6.98
C ALA A 93 -9.74 -0.16 6.06
N ARG A 94 -9.92 -0.29 4.73
CA ARG A 94 -9.28 0.60 3.76
C ARG A 94 -9.72 2.06 3.94
N GLN A 95 -11.02 2.31 4.12
CA GLN A 95 -11.53 3.66 4.34
C GLN A 95 -10.98 4.26 5.63
N ARG A 96 -10.94 3.48 6.72
CA ARG A 96 -10.32 3.87 7.99
C ARG A 96 -8.85 4.25 7.79
N PHE A 97 -8.06 3.41 7.13
CA PHE A 97 -6.65 3.67 6.86
C PHE A 97 -6.46 5.01 6.12
N LEU A 98 -7.22 5.26 5.06
CA LEU A 98 -7.12 6.50 4.29
C LEU A 98 -7.55 7.74 5.07
N ALA A 99 -8.50 7.59 6.01
CA ALA A 99 -8.92 8.67 6.89
C ALA A 99 -7.88 8.97 7.98
N LYS A 100 -7.19 7.94 8.50
CA LYS A 100 -6.19 8.07 9.57
C LYS A 100 -4.80 8.45 9.05
N VAL A 101 -4.50 8.12 7.79
CA VAL A 101 -3.25 8.47 7.11
C VAL A 101 -3.53 9.38 5.92
N PRO A 102 -4.06 10.60 6.16
CA PRO A 102 -4.50 11.49 5.11
C PRO A 102 -3.33 11.90 4.21
N GLY A 103 -3.57 11.93 2.90
CA GLY A 103 -2.58 12.38 1.93
C GLY A 103 -1.49 11.37 1.58
N VAL A 104 -1.50 10.15 2.12
CA VAL A 104 -0.51 9.11 1.79
C VAL A 104 -0.40 8.83 0.29
N ILE A 105 -1.54 8.81 -0.41
CA ILE A 105 -1.59 8.60 -1.86
C ILE A 105 -0.88 9.75 -2.59
N ALA A 106 -1.25 10.98 -2.26
CA ALA A 106 -0.69 12.16 -2.90
C ALA A 106 0.80 12.34 -2.58
N ALA A 107 1.20 12.11 -1.32
CA ALA A 107 2.60 12.13 -0.92
C ALA A 107 3.43 11.11 -1.70
N ARG A 108 2.96 9.85 -1.83
CA ARG A 108 3.64 8.86 -2.66
C ARG A 108 3.69 9.30 -4.12
N ASP A 109 2.58 9.78 -4.67
CA ASP A 109 2.51 10.20 -6.07
C ASP A 109 3.52 11.33 -6.36
N ILE A 110 3.71 12.28 -5.42
CA ILE A 110 4.77 13.30 -5.52
C ILE A 110 6.17 12.66 -5.51
N LEU A 111 6.44 11.69 -4.63
CA LEU A 111 7.75 11.04 -4.55
C LEU A 111 8.11 10.27 -5.83
N ILE A 112 7.15 9.56 -6.42
CA ILE A 112 7.39 8.69 -7.59
C ILE A 112 7.34 9.48 -8.90
N HIS A 113 6.39 10.42 -9.02
CA HIS A 113 6.18 11.23 -10.23
C HIS A 113 6.78 12.63 -10.07
N PHE A 114 7.88 12.77 -9.31
CA PHE A 114 8.46 14.08 -9.01
C PHE A 114 8.77 14.91 -10.27
N HIS A 115 9.16 14.27 -11.38
CA HIS A 115 9.41 14.94 -12.67
C HIS A 115 8.14 15.62 -13.22
N ASP A 116 7.01 14.91 -13.22
CA ASP A 116 5.71 15.45 -13.63
C ASP A 116 5.32 16.64 -12.76
N TYR A 117 5.47 16.52 -11.43
CA TYR A 117 5.19 17.63 -10.51
C TYR A 117 6.14 18.82 -10.68
N ALA A 118 7.43 18.57 -10.94
CA ALA A 118 8.43 19.61 -11.15
C ALA A 118 8.20 20.39 -12.46
N LEU A 119 7.72 19.73 -13.51
CA LEU A 119 7.40 20.34 -14.81
C LEU A 119 5.96 20.90 -14.88
N GLY A 120 5.15 20.58 -13.87
CA GLY A 120 3.73 20.86 -13.84
C GLY A 120 2.95 20.08 -14.89
N GLU A 121 3.43 18.89 -15.23
CA GLU A 121 2.88 17.98 -16.25
C GLU A 121 2.01 16.90 -15.55
N GLY A 122 0.91 16.50 -16.18
CA GLY A 122 -0.12 15.62 -15.58
C GLY A 122 -1.46 16.30 -15.36
N ASN A 123 -2.55 15.54 -15.25
CA ASN A 123 -3.91 16.10 -15.26
C ASN A 123 -4.21 17.06 -14.10
N ARG A 124 -3.65 16.82 -12.90
CA ARG A 124 -3.81 17.72 -11.75
C ARG A 124 -2.83 18.89 -11.82
N GLN A 125 -1.61 18.61 -12.23
CA GLN A 125 -0.50 19.55 -12.30
C GLN A 125 -0.74 20.58 -13.40
N ASN A 126 -1.27 20.18 -14.57
CA ASN A 126 -1.66 21.08 -15.65
C ASN A 126 -2.72 22.08 -15.19
N LYS A 127 -3.73 21.63 -14.44
CA LYS A 127 -4.76 22.51 -13.87
C LYS A 127 -4.16 23.49 -12.86
N GLN A 128 -3.24 23.05 -12.00
CA GLN A 128 -2.56 23.92 -11.04
C GLN A 128 -1.60 24.89 -11.74
N LYS A 129 -0.84 24.44 -12.74
CA LYS A 129 0.06 25.24 -13.58
C LYS A 129 -0.69 26.33 -14.34
N GLN A 130 -1.88 26.04 -14.86
CA GLN A 130 -2.75 27.04 -15.49
C GLN A 130 -3.25 28.10 -14.52
N ARG A 131 -3.40 27.78 -13.23
CA ARG A 131 -3.87 28.70 -12.19
C ARG A 131 -2.74 29.53 -11.58
N ASP A 132 -1.65 28.87 -11.19
CA ASP A 132 -0.62 29.42 -10.31
C ASP A 132 0.76 29.55 -11.00
N GLY A 133 0.93 28.98 -12.19
CA GLY A 133 2.21 28.89 -12.90
C GLY A 133 3.06 27.68 -12.46
N ALA A 134 3.89 27.17 -13.38
CA ALA A 134 4.66 25.94 -13.16
C ALA A 134 5.61 26.01 -11.95
N ALA A 135 6.29 27.14 -11.77
CA ALA A 135 7.26 27.33 -10.68
C ALA A 135 6.59 27.47 -9.30
N ALA A 136 5.33 27.91 -9.23
CA ALA A 136 4.57 27.95 -7.98
C ALA A 136 4.04 26.55 -7.63
N ALA A 137 3.50 25.84 -8.62
CA ALA A 137 3.07 24.45 -8.45
C ALA A 137 4.22 23.55 -7.99
N ALA A 138 5.41 23.68 -8.60
CA ALA A 138 6.59 22.95 -8.16
C ALA A 138 6.98 23.29 -6.72
N ARG A 139 6.94 24.58 -6.31
CA ARG A 139 7.26 25.01 -4.93
C ARG A 139 6.32 24.45 -3.87
N ASP A 140 5.03 24.31 -4.17
CA ASP A 140 4.06 23.77 -3.21
C ASP A 140 4.28 22.29 -2.89
N HIS A 141 4.90 21.55 -3.82
CA HIS A 141 5.15 20.11 -3.72
C HIS A 141 6.63 19.77 -3.53
N TRP A 142 7.52 20.76 -3.67
CA TRP A 142 8.96 20.63 -3.49
C TRP A 142 9.35 21.02 -2.06
N GLY A 143 9.81 20.02 -1.32
CA GLY A 143 10.37 20.21 0.02
C GLY A 143 9.57 19.52 1.11
N GLY A 144 10.18 19.49 2.28
CA GLY A 144 9.76 18.66 3.40
C GLY A 144 10.81 17.61 3.74
N GLY A 145 10.47 16.77 4.71
CA GLY A 145 11.36 15.81 5.31
C GLY A 145 10.76 15.26 6.58
N TYR A 146 11.46 14.28 7.13
CA TYR A 146 11.17 13.72 8.44
C TYR A 146 11.70 14.62 9.55
N ASN A 147 10.86 14.87 10.55
CA ASN A 147 11.24 15.55 11.77
C ASN A 147 11.25 14.54 12.93
N PRO A 148 12.42 14.15 13.46
CA PRO A 148 12.51 13.19 14.56
C PRO A 148 11.88 13.71 15.85
N ALA A 149 11.84 15.03 16.08
CA ALA A 149 11.24 15.59 17.28
C ALA A 149 9.72 15.41 17.34
N THR A 150 9.05 15.29 16.18
CA THR A 150 7.60 15.11 16.10
C THR A 150 7.18 13.74 15.56
N GLY A 151 8.11 12.94 15.03
CA GLY A 151 7.82 11.68 14.35
C GLY A 151 7.01 11.86 13.06
N GLU A 152 7.03 13.06 12.47
CA GLU A 152 6.24 13.39 11.29
C GLU A 152 7.11 13.52 10.05
N PHE A 153 6.67 12.92 8.95
CA PHE A 153 7.16 13.19 7.61
C PHE A 153 6.27 14.22 6.92
N ARG A 154 6.90 15.22 6.29
CA ARG A 154 6.22 16.25 5.50
C ARG A 154 6.65 16.18 4.05
N LEU A 155 5.70 16.35 3.14
CA LEU A 155 5.96 16.54 1.71
C LEU A 155 4.90 17.45 1.11
N GLY A 156 5.31 18.65 0.73
CA GLY A 156 4.38 19.72 0.36
C GLY A 156 3.31 19.95 1.45
N PRO A 157 2.00 19.90 1.12
CA PRO A 157 0.92 20.08 2.09
C PRO A 157 0.63 18.83 2.94
N HIS A 158 1.24 17.68 2.61
CA HIS A 158 0.93 16.40 3.27
C HIS A 158 1.80 16.17 4.50
N ARG A 159 1.18 15.65 5.55
CA ARG A 159 1.80 15.30 6.83
C ARG A 159 1.43 13.88 7.17
N ILE A 160 2.44 13.07 7.50
CA ILE A 160 2.28 11.66 7.84
C ILE A 160 2.98 11.43 9.17
N ASN A 161 2.22 11.06 10.19
CA ASN A 161 2.77 10.60 11.46
C ASN A 161 3.23 9.14 11.27
N ILE A 162 4.52 8.87 11.44
CA ILE A 162 5.12 7.56 11.11
C ILE A 162 4.53 6.45 11.99
N LYS A 163 4.44 6.68 13.31
CA LYS A 163 3.93 5.68 14.25
C LYS A 163 2.47 5.33 13.98
N LEU A 164 1.60 6.35 13.90
CA LEU A 164 0.17 6.14 13.63
C LEU A 164 -0.03 5.46 12.27
N ALA A 165 0.74 5.84 11.26
CA ALA A 165 0.63 5.25 9.93
C ALA A 165 1.07 3.78 9.90
N LEU A 166 2.09 3.40 10.69
CA LEU A 166 2.48 2.00 10.86
C LEU A 166 1.35 1.20 11.51
N GLU A 167 0.83 1.68 12.65
CA GLU A 167 -0.27 1.02 13.38
C GLU A 167 -1.49 0.79 12.46
N GLU A 168 -1.90 1.80 11.70
CA GLU A 168 -3.05 1.68 10.81
C GLU A 168 -2.76 0.83 9.55
N ALA A 169 -1.49 0.74 9.12
CA ALA A 169 -1.10 -0.18 8.05
C ALA A 169 -1.12 -1.64 8.52
N GLU A 170 -0.76 -1.92 9.78
CA GLU A 170 -0.87 -3.25 10.38
C GLU A 170 -2.32 -3.69 10.51
N VAL A 171 -3.21 -2.79 10.96
CA VAL A 171 -4.66 -3.05 10.99
C VAL A 171 -5.21 -3.34 9.59
N LEU A 172 -4.75 -2.60 8.58
CA LEU A 172 -5.15 -2.87 7.19
C LEU A 172 -4.64 -4.22 6.69
N PHE A 173 -3.40 -4.59 7.03
CA PHE A 173 -2.85 -5.91 6.70
C PHE A 173 -3.64 -7.04 7.33
N ASP A 174 -4.01 -6.93 8.61
CA ASP A 174 -4.84 -7.94 9.27
C ASP A 174 -6.17 -8.13 8.54
N ALA A 175 -6.80 -7.04 8.08
CA ALA A 175 -8.02 -7.13 7.27
C ALA A 175 -7.79 -7.83 5.91
N ILE A 176 -6.65 -7.59 5.23
CA ILE A 176 -6.28 -8.31 4.00
C ILE A 176 -6.14 -9.81 4.29
N TYR A 177 -5.45 -10.16 5.36
CA TYR A 177 -5.25 -11.55 5.78
C TYR A 177 -6.59 -12.25 6.08
N MET A 178 -7.46 -11.60 6.84
CA MET A 178 -8.78 -12.14 7.17
C MET A 178 -9.66 -12.32 5.92
N ALA A 179 -9.58 -11.41 4.95
CA ALA A 179 -10.30 -11.54 3.70
C ALA A 179 -9.80 -12.73 2.85
N ALA A 180 -8.48 -12.93 2.76
CA ALA A 180 -7.90 -14.12 2.12
C ALA A 180 -8.34 -15.41 2.81
N LYS A 181 -8.29 -15.43 4.16
CA LYS A 181 -8.74 -16.59 4.92
C LYS A 181 -10.20 -16.92 4.66
N ALA A 182 -11.08 -15.93 4.64
CA ALA A 182 -12.49 -16.14 4.34
C ALA A 182 -12.70 -16.72 2.92
N PHE A 183 -11.91 -16.25 1.96
CA PHE A 183 -11.92 -16.81 0.60
C PHE A 183 -11.46 -18.26 0.57
N ASP A 184 -10.37 -18.61 1.26
CA ASP A 184 -9.88 -19.99 1.35
C ASP A 184 -10.92 -20.92 1.98
N ASP A 185 -11.56 -20.47 3.06
CA ASP A 185 -12.63 -21.21 3.76
C ASP A 185 -13.85 -21.41 2.83
N TYR A 186 -14.23 -20.39 2.06
CA TYR A 186 -15.29 -20.48 1.04
C TYR A 186 -14.94 -21.49 -0.07
N GLN A 187 -13.72 -21.43 -0.62
CA GLN A 187 -13.27 -22.34 -1.68
C GLN A 187 -13.16 -23.78 -1.19
N ALA A 188 -12.78 -24.00 0.08
CA ALA A 188 -12.80 -25.33 0.70
C ALA A 188 -14.23 -25.89 0.76
N ALA A 189 -15.19 -25.10 1.26
CA ALA A 189 -16.59 -25.51 1.34
C ALA A 189 -17.18 -25.83 -0.05
N GLN A 190 -16.86 -25.04 -1.08
CA GLN A 190 -17.32 -25.31 -2.45
C GLN A 190 -16.77 -26.62 -3.02
N ARG A 191 -15.52 -26.98 -2.69
CA ARG A 191 -14.92 -28.25 -3.10
C ARG A 191 -15.59 -29.44 -2.42
N GLU A 192 -15.85 -29.36 -1.12
CA GLU A 192 -16.55 -30.41 -0.35
C GLU A 192 -17.97 -30.64 -0.89
N ALA A 193 -18.70 -29.57 -1.20
CA ALA A 193 -20.04 -29.62 -1.78
C ALA A 193 -20.07 -30.21 -3.19
N SER A 194 -18.98 -30.07 -3.97
CA SER A 194 -18.87 -30.63 -5.32
C SER A 194 -18.49 -32.10 -5.34
N THR A 195 -18.00 -32.64 -4.22
CA THR A 195 -17.60 -34.05 -4.06
C THR A 195 -18.64 -34.91 -3.34
N SER A 196 -19.74 -34.31 -2.85
CA SER A 196 -20.86 -34.98 -2.17
C SER A 196 -22.03 -35.21 -3.12
#